data_AF-A0A3N5UUT8-F1
#
_entry.id   AF-A0A3N5UUT8-F1
#
_cell.length_a   1.000
_cell.length_b   1.000
_cell.length_c   1.000
_cell.angle_alpha   90.00
_cell.angle_beta   90.00
_cell.angle_gamma   90.00
#
_symmetry.space_group_name_H-M   'P 1'
#
loop_
_entity.id
_entity.type
_entity.pdbx_description
1 polymer ?
#
loop_
_entity_poly.entity_id
_entity_poly.type
_entity_poly.pdbx_seq_one_letter_code
_entity_poly.pdbx_strand_id
1 'polypeptide(L)'
;MGRTVPSYRIATEMERSKWKIFRQRLDKKDRKEFDKMFSYSRLNNSAGSNACRPILIHPILMSIVFEHYKQLEILRKSAAD
;
A
#
# COMPACT_ATOMS: atom_id res chain seq x y z
N MET A 1 1.59 28.24 -4.63
CA MET A 1 0.15 27.97 -4.57
C MET A 1 -0.07 26.48 -4.33
N GLY A 2 -0.79 26.11 -3.26
CA GLY A 2 -1.07 24.71 -2.94
C GLY A 2 -1.96 24.09 -4.02
N ARG A 3 -1.68 22.84 -4.41
CA ARG A 3 -2.56 22.12 -5.33
C ARG A 3 -3.90 21.88 -4.64
N THR A 4 -5.01 22.17 -5.32
CA THR A 4 -6.38 21.85 -4.83
C THR A 4 -6.60 20.34 -4.73
N VAL A 5 -5.91 19.56 -5.57
CA VAL A 5 -5.91 18.09 -5.53
C VAL A 5 -4.53 17.59 -5.10
N PRO A 6 -4.43 16.77 -4.03
CA PRO A 6 -3.15 16.20 -3.62
C PRO A 6 -2.61 15.28 -4.72
N SER A 7 -1.29 15.22 -4.87
CA SER A 7 -0.68 14.19 -5.73
C SER A 7 -0.98 12.80 -5.17
N TYR A 8 -0.99 11.77 -6.02
CA TYR A 8 -1.23 10.39 -5.59
C TYR A 8 -0.38 10.03 -4.37
N ARG A 9 0.92 10.38 -4.38
CA ARG A 9 1.85 10.18 -3.24
C ARG A 9 1.39 10.84 -1.93
N ILE A 10 0.90 12.07 -1.99
CA ILE A 10 0.40 12.77 -0.79
C ILE A 10 -0.90 12.13 -0.34
N ALA A 11 -1.80 11.86 -1.30
CA ALA A 11 -3.08 11.25 -1.04
C ALA A 11 -2.92 9.86 -0.38
N THR A 12 -1.96 9.04 -0.81
CA THR A 12 -1.71 7.72 -0.22
C THR A 12 -1.27 7.79 1.23
N GLU A 13 -0.46 8.78 1.61
CA GLU A 13 -0.06 8.98 3.01
C GLU A 13 -1.22 9.55 3.85
N MET A 14 -2.06 10.42 3.26
CA MET A 14 -3.31 10.86 3.89
C MET A 14 -4.24 9.67 4.15
N GLU A 15 -4.40 8.77 3.18
CA GLU A 15 -5.21 7.56 3.35
C GLU A 15 -4.64 6.66 4.43
N ARG A 16 -3.32 6.39 4.41
CA ARG A 16 -2.63 5.64 5.47
C ARG A 16 -2.86 6.22 6.87
N SER A 17 -2.93 7.54 6.99
CA SER A 17 -3.18 8.20 8.30
C SER A 17 -4.56 7.86 8.88
N LYS A 18 -5.56 7.58 8.04
CA LYS A 18 -6.90 7.15 8.48
C LYS A 18 -6.88 5.80 9.18
N TRP A 19 -5.89 4.96 8.87
CA TRP A 19 -5.68 3.64 9.50
C TRP A 19 -4.91 3.70 10.83
N LYS A 20 -4.66 4.89 11.38
CA LYS A 20 -3.92 5.06 12.64
C LYS A 20 -4.55 4.29 13.81
N ILE A 21 -5.88 4.30 13.94
CA ILE A 21 -6.58 3.60 15.03
C ILE A 21 -6.37 2.08 14.90
N PHE A 22 -6.55 1.53 13.69
CA PHE A 22 -6.30 0.12 13.42
C PHE A 22 -4.86 -0.25 13.78
N ARG A 23 -3.89 0.51 13.27
CA ARG A 23 -2.47 0.33 13.59
C ARG A 23 -2.19 0.38 15.09
N GLN A 24 -2.82 1.28 15.83
CA GLN A 24 -2.62 1.39 17.29
C GLN A 24 -3.16 0.19 18.06
N ARG A 25 -4.18 -0.51 17.53
CA ARG A 25 -4.73 -1.73 18.15
C ARG A 25 -3.89 -2.98 17.90
N LEU A 26 -2.94 -2.94 16.96
CA LEU A 26 -1.98 -4.01 16.73
C LEU A 26 -0.87 -4.01 17.78
N ASP A 27 -0.28 -5.19 17.99
CA ASP A 27 0.93 -5.37 18.81
C ASP A 27 2.15 -4.68 18.19
N LYS A 28 3.20 -4.47 18.99
CA LYS A 28 4.41 -3.75 18.54
C LYS A 28 5.08 -4.40 17.32
N LYS A 29 5.04 -5.74 17.23
CA LYS A 29 5.56 -6.50 16.09
C LYS A 29 4.71 -6.24 14.84
N ASP A 30 3.40 -6.42 14.98
CA ASP A 30 2.45 -6.29 13.88
C ASP A 30 2.33 -4.86 13.34
N ARG A 31 2.55 -3.84 14.19
CA ARG A 31 2.67 -2.44 13.73
C ARG A 31 3.75 -2.24 12.69
N LYS A 32 4.91 -2.88 12.88
CA LYS A 32 6.04 -2.78 11.93
C LYS A 32 5.70 -3.47 10.63
N GLU A 33 5.10 -4.66 10.70
CA GLU A 33 4.67 -5.38 9.49
C GLU A 33 3.56 -4.65 8.75
N PHE A 34 2.60 -4.06 9.46
CA PHE A 34 1.55 -3.23 8.88
C PHE A 34 2.13 -1.99 8.15
N ASP A 35 3.11 -1.31 8.76
CA ASP A 35 3.78 -0.18 8.12
C ASP A 35 4.57 -0.57 6.87
N LYS A 36 5.21 -1.75 6.91
CA LYS A 36 5.91 -2.34 5.77
C LYS A 36 4.92 -2.71 4.66
N MET A 37 3.80 -3.35 4.99
CA MET A 37 2.73 -3.68 4.05
C MET A 37 2.23 -2.42 3.33
N PHE A 38 1.91 -1.34 4.06
CA PHE A 38 1.44 -0.09 3.47
C PHE A 38 2.49 0.59 2.56
N SER A 39 3.78 0.31 2.75
CA SER A 39 4.85 0.86 1.90
C SER A 39 4.76 0.40 0.43
N TYR A 40 4.10 -0.73 0.15
CA TYR A 40 3.96 -1.27 -1.20
C TYR A 40 3.08 -0.42 -2.12
N SER A 41 2.22 0.42 -1.56
CA SER A 41 1.51 1.44 -2.32
C SER A 41 2.45 2.39 -3.06
N ARG A 42 3.65 2.65 -2.50
CA ARG A 42 4.66 3.52 -3.12
C ARG A 42 5.38 2.87 -4.29
N LEU A 43 5.55 1.54 -4.25
CA LEU A 43 6.18 0.79 -5.35
C LEU A 43 5.35 0.86 -6.63
N ASN A 44 4.03 1.00 -6.49
CA ASN A 44 3.08 1.03 -7.58
C ASN A 44 2.50 2.45 -7.81
N ASN A 45 3.21 3.51 -7.41
CA ASN A 45 2.73 4.89 -7.51
C ASN A 45 2.27 5.28 -8.92
N SER A 46 3.00 4.88 -9.97
CA SER A 46 2.64 5.18 -11.36
C SER A 46 1.35 4.46 -11.76
N ALA A 47 1.27 3.15 -11.52
CA ALA A 47 0.09 2.35 -11.82
C ALA A 47 -1.15 2.83 -11.04
N GLY A 48 -0.99 3.14 -9.75
CA GLY A 48 -2.07 3.64 -8.90
C GLY A 48 -2.56 5.03 -9.30
N SER A 49 -1.65 5.94 -9.67
CA SER A 49 -2.01 7.27 -10.18
C SER A 49 -2.76 7.19 -11.51
N ASN A 50 -2.33 6.29 -12.40
CA ASN A 50 -2.93 6.14 -13.73
C ASN A 50 -4.20 5.28 -13.75
N ALA A 51 -4.52 4.58 -12.66
CA ALA A 51 -5.73 3.77 -12.55
C ALA A 51 -7.02 4.62 -12.50
N CYS A 52 -6.90 5.95 -12.35
CA CYS A 52 -8.02 6.91 -12.34
C CYS A 52 -9.19 6.48 -11.43
N ARG A 53 -8.89 5.81 -10.31
CA ARG A 53 -9.90 5.35 -9.37
C ARG A 53 -10.28 6.49 -8.42
N PRO A 54 -11.58 6.80 -8.26
CA PRO A 54 -12.02 7.88 -7.36
C PRO A 54 -11.81 7.52 -5.88
N ILE A 55 -11.90 6.23 -5.54
CA ILE A 55 -11.69 5.74 -4.18
C ILE A 55 -10.23 5.29 -4.04
N LEU A 56 -9.46 6.07 -3.30
CA LEU A 56 -8.01 5.94 -3.21
C LEU A 56 -7.53 4.65 -2.53
N ILE A 57 -8.33 4.08 -1.61
CA ILE A 57 -7.97 2.81 -0.98
C ILE A 57 -7.92 1.65 -1.98
N HIS A 58 -8.65 1.72 -3.11
CA HIS A 58 -8.65 0.66 -4.13
C HIS A 58 -7.27 0.44 -4.77
N PRO A 59 -6.62 1.45 -5.39
CA PRO A 59 -5.29 1.25 -5.96
C PRO A 59 -4.23 0.98 -4.90
N ILE A 60 -4.38 1.49 -3.66
CA ILE A 60 -3.50 1.14 -2.53
C ILE A 60 -3.59 -0.35 -2.22
N LEU A 61 -4.79 -0.88 -1.99
CA LEU A 61 -4.99 -2.30 -1.69
C LEU A 61 -4.56 -3.18 -2.86
N MET A 62 -4.84 -2.79 -4.11
CA MET A 62 -4.37 -3.52 -5.28
C MET A 62 -2.84 -3.59 -5.33
N SER A 63 -2.15 -2.49 -5.01
CA SER A 63 -0.69 -2.46 -4.94
C SER A 63 -0.14 -3.40 -3.87
N ILE A 64 -0.80 -3.44 -2.71
CA ILE A 64 -0.44 -4.34 -1.61
C ILE A 64 -0.64 -5.79 -2.05
N VAL A 65 -1.82 -6.15 -2.55
CA VAL A 65 -2.13 -7.51 -3.01
C VAL A 65 -1.18 -7.97 -4.11
N PHE A 66 -0.92 -7.12 -5.10
CA PHE A 66 -0.01 -7.45 -6.20
C PHE A 66 1.43 -7.70 -5.71
N GLU A 67 1.93 -6.92 -4.76
CA GLU A 67 3.25 -7.14 -4.20
C GLU A 67 3.35 -8.46 -3.42
N HIS A 68 2.32 -8.79 -2.64
CA HIS A 68 2.26 -10.08 -1.93
C HIS A 68 2.15 -11.25 -2.90
N TYR A 69 1.36 -11.11 -3.98
CA TYR A 69 1.25 -12.13 -5.02
C TYR A 69 2.61 -12.44 -5.66
N LYS A 70 3.42 -11.42 -5.98
CA LYS A 70 4.78 -11.62 -6.49
C LYS A 70 5.67 -12.37 -5.49
N GLN A 71 5.59 -12.04 -4.20
CA GLN A 71 6.36 -12.72 -3.16
C GLN A 71 5.95 -14.19 -3.03
N LEU A 72 4.66 -14.49 -3.08
CA LEU A 72 4.15 -15.87 -3.09
C LEU A 72 4.66 -16.65 -4.30
N GLU A 73 4.69 -16.03 -5.48
CA GLU A 73 5.24 -16.66 -6.69
C GLU A 73 6.74 -16.94 -6.58
N ILE A 74 7.50 -16.06 -5.94
CA ILE A 74 8.94 -16.29 -5.68
C ILE A 74 9.10 -17.47 -4.73
N LEU A 75 8.38 -17.49 -3.61
CA LEU A 75 8.42 -18.59 -2.63
C LEU A 75 8.02 -19.93 -3.27
N ARG A 76 7.00 -19.92 -4.14
CA ARG A 76 6.55 -21.11 -4.87
C ARG A 76 7.65 -21.68 -5.77
N LYS A 77 8.39 -20.81 -6.47
CA LYS A 77 9.50 -21.23 -7.33
C LYS A 77 10.67 -21.78 -6.52
N SER A 78 11.06 -21.09 -5.45
CA SER A 78 12.17 -21.53 -4.58
C SER A 78 11.88 -22.81 -3.80
N ALA A 79 10.62 -23.20 -3.63
CA ALA A 79 10.25 -24.47 -3.01
C ALA A 79 10.20 -25.65 -4.01
N ALA A 80 10.27 -25.36 -5.32
CA ALA A 80 10.29 -26.36 -6.37
C ALA A 80 11.72 -26.72 -6.85
N ASP A 81 12.70 -25.91 -6.43
CA ASP A 81 14.15 -26.13 -6.61
C ASP A 81 14.76 -26.82 -5.38
#